data_AF-A0A525WDD1-F1
#
_entry.id   AF-A0A525WDD1-F1
#
_cell.length_a   1.000
_cell.length_b   1.000
_cell.length_c   1.000
_cell.angle_alpha   90.00
_cell.angle_beta   90.00
_cell.angle_gamma   90.00
#
_symmetry.space_group_name_H-M   'P 1'
#
loop_
_entity.id
_entity.type
_entity.pdbx_description
1 polymer ?
#
loop_
_entity_poly.entity_id
_entity_poly.type
_entity_poly.pdbx_seq_one_letter_code
_entity_poly.pdbx_strand_id
1 'polypeptide(L)' 'MREIARLRKLYGHGRRHKRRVYLALPDTTALKHGQVCVIDESGEDYLYPKSLFLPITVPASLRKAILQAA' A
#
# COMPACT_ATOMS: atom_id res chain seq x y z
N MET A 1 8.72 -2.98 -13.15
CA MET A 1 7.86 -1.78 -13.18
C MET A 1 6.57 -2.10 -13.92
N ARG A 2 5.59 -2.75 -13.26
CA ARG A 2 4.29 -3.06 -13.87
C ARG A 2 3.27 -2.05 -13.39
N GLU A 3 2.86 -1.18 -14.30
CA GLU A 3 1.90 -0.11 -14.07
C GLU A 3 0.48 -0.66 -13.88
N ILE A 4 -0.25 -0.11 -12.89
CA ILE A 4 -1.58 -0.56 -12.44
C ILE A 4 -2.69 -0.45 -13.51
N ALA A 5 -2.40 0.07 -14.71
CA ALA A 5 -3.31 -0.06 -15.85
C ALA A 5 -3.73 -1.53 -16.10
N ARG A 6 -2.89 -2.51 -15.69
CA ARG A 6 -3.20 -3.96 -15.76
C ARG A 6 -4.06 -4.51 -14.60
N LEU A 7 -4.06 -3.83 -13.44
CA LEU A 7 -4.72 -4.31 -12.21
C LEU A 7 -6.23 -4.06 -12.21
N ARG A 8 -6.72 -3.08 -12.97
CA ARG A 8 -8.15 -2.79 -13.12
C ARG A 8 -8.91 -3.87 -13.90
N LYS A 9 -8.19 -4.65 -14.74
CA LYS A 9 -8.74 -5.75 -15.54
C LYS A 9 -8.73 -7.10 -14.80
N LEU A 10 -7.91 -7.26 -13.75
CA LEU A 10 -7.77 -8.51 -13.00
C LEU A 10 -8.63 -8.56 -11.71
N TYR A 11 -9.06 -7.42 -11.18
CA TYR A 11 -9.82 -7.31 -9.92
C TYR A 11 -11.29 -6.88 -10.12
N GLY A 12 -11.91 -7.32 -11.21
CA GLY A 12 -13.36 -7.38 -11.30
C GLY A 12 -13.87 -8.48 -10.36
N HIS A 13 -14.70 -8.10 -9.38
CA HIS A 13 -15.33 -8.94 -8.35
C HIS A 13 -14.48 -9.37 -7.15
N GLY A 14 -14.46 -8.53 -6.12
CA GLY A 14 -14.10 -8.96 -4.78
C GLY A 14 -14.11 -7.78 -3.81
N ARG A 15 -14.82 -7.90 -2.69
CA ARG A 15 -14.83 -6.87 -1.63
C ARG A 15 -13.39 -6.62 -1.17
N ARG A 16 -12.79 -5.49 -1.58
CA ARG A 16 -11.62 -4.95 -0.87
C ARG A 16 -12.04 -4.74 0.58
N HIS A 17 -11.39 -5.42 1.51
CA HIS A 17 -11.62 -5.25 2.94
C HIS A 17 -11.38 -3.77 3.28
N LYS A 18 -12.46 -2.99 3.35
CA LYS A 18 -12.43 -1.60 3.78
C LYS A 18 -11.80 -1.62 5.18
N ARG A 19 -10.68 -0.91 5.38
CA ARG A 19 -9.85 -0.81 6.62
C ARG A 19 -8.61 -1.74 6.68
N ARG A 20 -7.75 -1.74 5.67
CA ARG A 20 -6.39 -2.31 5.80
C ARG A 20 -5.34 -1.24 6.04
N VAL A 21 -4.35 -1.58 6.87
CA VAL A 21 -3.14 -0.78 7.08
C VAL A 21 -2.04 -1.44 6.26
N TYR A 22 -1.35 -0.64 5.46
CA TYR A 22 -0.27 -1.12 4.60
C TYR A 22 1.04 -0.46 5.00
N LEU A 23 2.15 -1.17 4.80
CA LEU A 23 3.48 -0.60 4.95
C LEU A 23 3.88 0.12 3.66
N ALA A 24 4.11 1.42 3.77
CA ALA A 24 4.67 2.21 2.69
C ALA A 24 6.20 2.13 2.73
N LEU A 25 6.82 1.85 1.58
CA LEU A 25 8.27 1.86 1.40
C LEU A 25 8.74 3.25 0.94
N PRO A 26 9.89 3.73 1.42
CA PRO A 26 10.50 4.94 0.90
C PRO A 26 10.89 4.76 -0.58
N ASP A 27 10.23 5.50 -1.46
CA ASP A 27 10.55 5.54 -2.89
C ASP A 27 10.42 6.97 -3.39
N THR A 28 11.57 7.63 -3.58
CA THR A 28 11.63 9.03 -4.03
C THR A 28 11.19 9.21 -5.48
N THR A 29 11.32 8.16 -6.30
CA THR A 29 10.86 8.19 -7.69
C THR A 29 9.34 8.11 -7.73
N ALA A 30 8.74 7.15 -7.04
CA ALA A 30 7.29 7.05 -6.91
C ALA A 30 6.67 8.33 -6.32
N LEU A 31 7.30 8.89 -5.29
CA LEU A 31 6.81 10.11 -4.65
C LEU A 31 6.77 11.31 -5.60
N LYS A 32 7.77 11.46 -6.47
CA LYS A 32 7.79 12.51 -7.52
C LYS A 32 6.61 12.38 -8.49
N HIS A 33 6.10 11.17 -8.69
CA HIS A 33 4.93 10.88 -9.52
C HIS A 33 3.61 10.85 -8.73
N GLY A 34 3.60 11.28 -7.46
CA GLY A 34 2.40 11.27 -6.62
C GLY A 34 1.95 9.85 -6.23
N GLN A 35 2.88 8.90 -6.22
CA GLN A 35 2.64 7.51 -5.89
C GLN A 35 3.29 7.12 -4.55
N VAL A 36 2.85 5.99 -4.01
CA VAL A 36 3.42 5.32 -2.84
C VAL A 36 3.69 3.86 -3.18
N CYS A 37 4.89 3.38 -2.83
CA CYS A 37 5.24 1.97 -2.92
C CYS A 37 4.76 1.25 -1.66
N VAL A 38 4.00 0.17 -1.84
CA VAL A 38 3.34 -0.57 -0.75
C VAL A 38 3.57 -2.05 -0.92
N ILE A 39 3.87 -2.76 0.17
CA ILE A 39 3.87 -4.22 0.21
C ILE A 39 2.45 -4.71 0.48
N ASP A 40 1.93 -5.62 -0.34
CA ASP A 40 0.65 -6.28 -0.09
C ASP A 40 0.82 -7.67 0.58
N GLU A 41 -0.28 -8.42 0.75
CA GLU A 41 -0.26 -9.73 1.44
C GLU A 41 0.54 -10.81 0.72
N SER A 42 0.85 -10.62 -0.56
CA SER A 42 1.73 -11.53 -1.29
C SER A 42 3.20 -11.30 -0.98
N GLY A 43 3.54 -10.19 -0.32
CA GLY A 43 4.92 -9.76 -0.10
C GLY A 43 5.53 -9.01 -1.29
N GLU A 44 4.77 -8.79 -2.36
CA GLU A 44 5.22 -8.02 -3.52
C GLU A 44 5.00 -6.51 -3.33
N ASP A 45 5.87 -5.72 -3.96
CA ASP A 45 5.82 -4.26 -3.94
C ASP A 45 4.98 -3.69 -5.10
N TYR A 46 4.07 -2.79 -4.76
CA TYR A 46 3.13 -2.18 -5.70
C TYR A 46 3.09 -0.66 -5.56
N LEU A 47 3.06 0.04 -6.69
CA LEU A 47 2.89 1.49 -6.75
C LEU A 47 1.43 1.89 -6.84
N TYR A 48 0.94 2.67 -5.89
CA TYR A 48 -0.40 3.22 -5.91
C TYR A 48 -0.43 4.74 -5.90
N PRO A 49 -1.47 5.40 -6.44
CA PRO A 49 -1.66 6.82 -6.22
C PRO A 49 -1.77 7.13 -4.72
N LYS A 50 -0.99 8.12 -4.26
CA LYS A 50 -0.98 8.55 -2.86
C LYS A 50 -2.37 8.99 -2.37
N SER A 51 -3.21 9.51 -3.27
CA SER A 51 -4.58 9.95 -2.97
C SER A 51 -5.52 8.83 -2.51
N LEU A 52 -5.15 7.56 -2.69
CA LEU A 52 -5.92 6.43 -2.18
C LEU A 52 -5.63 6.11 -0.71
N PHE A 53 -4.62 6.76 -0.12
CA PHE A 53 -4.15 6.48 1.24
C PHE A 53 -4.21 7.71 2.12
N LEU A 54 -4.52 7.47 3.40
CA LEU A 54 -4.36 8.46 4.45
C LEU A 54 -3.13 8.06 5.28
N PRO A 55 -2.11 8.93 5.43
CA PRO A 55 -0.99 8.64 6.30
C PRO A 55 -1.46 8.61 7.76
N ILE A 56 -1.00 7.63 8.52
CA ILE A 56 -1.23 7.56 9.96
C ILE A 56 0.11 7.57 10.71
N THR A 57 0.17 8.33 11.80
CA THR A 57 1.31 8.28 12.72
C THR A 57 1.08 7.16 13.72
N VAL A 58 1.94 6.15 13.67
CA VAL A 58 1.89 5.02 14.61
C VAL A 58 2.90 5.25 15.74
N PRO A 59 2.46 5.28 17.01
CA PRO A 59 3.36 5.33 18.16
C PRO A 59 4.36 4.18 18.13
N ALA A 60 5.61 4.43 18.55
CA ALA A 60 6.67 3.41 18.51
C ALA A 60 6.28 2.11 19.24
N SER A 61 5.57 2.22 20.37
CA SER A 61 5.07 1.09 21.15
C SER A 61 4.08 0.20 20.40
N LEU A 62 3.33 0.74 19.43
CA LEU A 62 2.34 -0.01 18.65
C LEU A 62 2.91 -0.61 17.36
N ARG A 63 4.11 -0.18 16.92
CA ARG A 63 4.68 -0.63 15.63
C ARG A 63 4.84 -2.14 15.58
N LYS A 64 5.37 -2.75 16.64
CA LYS A 64 5.58 -4.20 16.71
C LYS A 64 4.26 -4.97 16.64
N ALA A 65 3.24 -4.51 17.36
CA ALA A 65 1.91 -5.13 17.36
C ALA A 65 1.25 -5.06 15.97
N ILE A 66 1.39 -3.94 15.28
CA ILE A 66 0.85 -3.77 13.91
C ILE A 66 1.58 -4.67 12.91
N LEU A 67 2.90 -4.77 12.99
CA LEU A 67 3.70 -5.63 12.11
C LEU A 67 3.43 -7.13 12.32
N GLN A 68 2.99 -7.54 13.51
CA GLN A 68 2.66 -8.94 13.81
C GLN A 68 1.24 -9.33 13.37
N ALA A 69 0.35 -8.36 13.22
CA ALA A 69 -1.05 -8.59 12.85
C ALA A 69 -1.30 -8.47 11.33
N ALA A 70 -0.32 -7.98 10.58
CA ALA A 70 -0.31 -7.88 9.13
C ALA A 70 0.25 -9.16 8.50
#